data_AF-A0A329XIW5-F1
#
_entry.id   AF-A0A329XIW5-F1
#
_cell.length_a   1.000
_cell.length_b   1.000
_cell.length_c   1.000
_cell.angle_alpha   90.00
_cell.angle_beta   90.00
_cell.angle_gamma   90.00
#
_symmetry.space_group_name_H-M   'P 1'
#
loop_
_entity.id
_entity.type
_entity.pdbx_description
1 polymer ?
#
loop_
_entity_poly.entity_id
_entity_poly.type
_entity_poly.pdbx_seq_one_letter_code
_entity_poly.pdbx_strand_id
1 'polypeptide(L)'
;MLFTADRSNGDLAGRRDLIRVAHGSYMFIPDRDTPTWRLKELVTLARCEAALRASPSAIALTHEAAAVVLGLPVLESEPCIRLAVPGNRSRSTIVFPTVRYGPPEGRRHGRSATLLRSTTAPAPEEVVNVGGLRVTTPLRTAMDCAFDLPVRESLPVVDAALRAVCRPDRFNRRCYGEMEIDAARERLMRMVESQGRRHGKRRARVAVALADPFAESPGESVLRWAVGVAGVAEPVTQRRWIGDDAHEYFLDVAVDSAMVDLEFDGYGKLATSADVRAEKQREMVLRRGGWAVHRFEWRELADPERLVRRVESLFPPQVMRGVRRRRDLWL
;
A
#
# COMPACT_ATOMS: atom_id res chain seq x y z
N MET A 1 -2.61 -19.93 13.24
CA MET A 1 -1.16 -19.67 13.48
C MET A 1 -0.89 -18.96 14.81
N LEU A 2 -1.93 -18.60 15.60
CA LEU A 2 -1.75 -18.02 16.92
C LEU A 2 -1.88 -19.06 18.04
N PHE A 3 -1.01 -18.93 19.03
CA PHE A 3 -1.07 -19.61 20.33
C PHE A 3 -1.60 -18.62 21.38
N THR A 4 -2.57 -19.05 22.18
CA THR A 4 -3.13 -18.26 23.29
C THR A 4 -2.64 -18.82 24.61
N ALA A 5 -2.17 -17.95 25.51
CA ALA A 5 -1.69 -18.34 26.83
C ALA A 5 -2.22 -17.38 27.88
N ASP A 6 -2.94 -17.91 28.89
CA ASP A 6 -3.48 -17.12 30.00
C ASP A 6 -2.41 -16.83 31.06
N ARG A 7 -1.38 -17.69 31.21
CA ARG A 7 -0.25 -17.47 32.13
C ARG A 7 1.06 -17.37 31.37
N SER A 8 1.39 -16.16 30.89
CA SER A 8 2.55 -15.88 30.04
C SER A 8 3.91 -16.37 30.57
N ASN A 9 4.10 -16.46 31.89
CA ASN A 9 5.37 -16.88 32.50
C ASN A 9 5.43 -18.40 32.82
N GLY A 10 4.29 -19.07 32.96
CA GLY A 10 4.24 -20.50 33.27
C GLY A 10 4.09 -21.36 32.02
N ASP A 11 3.15 -21.00 31.15
CA ASP A 11 2.77 -21.82 29.98
C ASP A 11 3.79 -21.74 28.83
N LEU A 12 4.66 -20.72 28.85
CA LEU A 12 5.61 -20.40 27.77
C LEU A 12 7.06 -20.43 28.22
N ALA A 13 7.34 -20.86 29.46
CA ALA A 13 8.69 -20.96 29.98
C ALA A 13 9.58 -21.83 29.05
N GLY A 14 10.65 -21.25 28.52
CA GLY A 14 11.59 -21.93 27.62
C GLY A 14 11.25 -21.91 26.12
N ARG A 15 10.03 -21.50 25.72
CA ARG A 15 9.63 -21.40 24.30
C ARG A 15 10.25 -20.16 23.64
N ARG A 16 11.35 -20.36 22.92
CA ARG A 16 12.07 -19.31 22.18
C ARG A 16 11.59 -19.14 20.73
N ASP A 17 10.67 -20.00 20.30
CA ASP A 17 10.07 -20.06 18.96
C ASP A 17 8.80 -19.21 18.83
N LEU A 18 8.46 -18.40 19.83
CA LEU A 18 7.23 -17.61 19.87
C LEU A 18 7.52 -16.11 19.97
N ILE A 19 6.72 -15.31 19.27
CA ILE A 19 6.68 -13.84 19.34
C ILE A 19 5.34 -13.44 19.93
N ARG A 20 5.38 -12.63 20.99
CA ARG A 20 4.18 -12.00 21.54
C ARG A 20 3.70 -10.89 20.60
N VAL A 21 2.47 -11.01 20.11
CA VAL A 21 1.86 -10.03 19.19
C VAL A 21 0.75 -9.21 19.84
N ALA A 22 0.14 -9.72 20.92
CA ALA A 22 -0.80 -8.98 21.79
C ALA A 22 -0.74 -9.54 23.22
N HIS A 23 -1.56 -9.01 24.13
CA HIS A 23 -1.73 -9.63 25.44
C HIS A 23 -2.32 -11.04 25.28
N GLY A 24 -1.69 -12.05 25.91
CA GLY A 24 -2.11 -13.46 25.83
C GLY A 24 -2.07 -14.10 24.44
N SER A 25 -1.49 -13.42 23.43
CA SER A 25 -1.51 -13.85 22.02
C SER A 25 -0.10 -13.88 21.42
N TYR A 26 0.27 -15.04 20.89
CA TYR A 26 1.61 -15.33 20.39
C TYR A 26 1.55 -15.94 18.99
N MET A 27 2.53 -15.65 18.14
CA MET A 27 2.73 -16.31 16.85
C MET A 27 4.04 -17.08 16.86
N PHE A 28 4.14 -18.13 16.04
CA PHE A 28 5.42 -18.80 15.80
C PHE A 28 6.39 -17.90 15.04
N ILE A 29 7.68 -17.99 15.36
CA ILE A 29 8.76 -17.39 14.57
C ILE A 29 8.84 -18.18 13.25
N PRO A 30 8.64 -17.54 12.09
CA PRO A 30 8.83 -18.16 10.78
C PRO A 30 10.29 -18.56 10.53
N ASP A 31 10.56 -19.26 9.43
CA ASP A 31 11.92 -19.68 9.06
C ASP A 31 12.91 -18.51 9.08
N ARG A 32 14.18 -18.79 9.44
CA ARG A 32 15.22 -17.78 9.61
C ARG A 32 15.47 -16.94 8.35
N ASP A 33 15.20 -17.51 7.17
CA ASP A 33 15.40 -16.86 5.87
C ASP A 33 14.19 -16.01 5.45
N THR A 34 13.14 -15.94 6.28
CA THR A 34 11.96 -15.12 6.00
C THR A 34 12.35 -13.64 5.93
N PRO A 35 12.13 -12.96 4.80
CA PRO A 35 12.45 -11.56 4.67
C PRO A 35 11.74 -10.69 5.72
N THR A 36 12.39 -9.61 6.16
CA THR A 36 11.83 -8.74 7.22
C THR A 36 10.47 -8.14 6.84
N TRP A 37 10.25 -7.81 5.57
CA TRP A 37 8.95 -7.30 5.11
C TRP A 37 7.83 -8.34 5.32
N ARG A 38 8.12 -9.62 5.05
CA ARG A 38 7.18 -10.72 5.23
C ARG A 38 6.92 -11.01 6.70
N LEU A 39 7.96 -10.91 7.56
CA LEU A 39 7.79 -11.01 9.01
C LEU A 39 6.86 -9.92 9.56
N LYS A 40 7.00 -8.67 9.09
CA LYS A 40 6.15 -7.54 9.48
C LYS A 40 4.69 -7.74 9.06
N GLU A 41 4.49 -8.27 7.85
CA GLU A 41 3.16 -8.65 7.36
C GLU A 41 2.53 -9.74 8.24
N LEU A 42 3.26 -10.82 8.53
CA LEU A 42 2.78 -11.91 9.39
C LEU A 42 2.44 -11.43 10.81
N VAL A 43 3.25 -10.54 11.38
CA VAL A 43 2.95 -9.90 12.68
C VAL A 43 1.65 -9.10 12.59
N THR A 44 1.42 -8.37 11.50
CA THR A 44 0.18 -7.59 11.30
C THR A 44 -1.04 -8.52 11.19
N LEU A 45 -0.94 -9.61 10.42
CA LEU A 45 -2.01 -10.62 10.31
C LEU A 45 -2.33 -11.26 11.67
N ALA A 46 -1.30 -11.58 12.45
CA ALA A 46 -1.49 -12.13 13.80
C ALA A 46 -2.15 -11.10 14.75
N ARG A 47 -1.79 -9.80 14.64
CA ARG A 47 -2.46 -8.74 15.39
C ARG A 47 -3.93 -8.58 14.97
N CYS A 48 -4.25 -8.72 13.68
CA CYS A 48 -5.63 -8.73 13.17
C CYS A 48 -6.47 -9.85 13.79
N GLU A 49 -5.95 -11.09 13.80
CA GLU A 49 -6.62 -12.25 14.42
C GLU A 49 -6.81 -12.05 15.92
N ALA A 50 -5.78 -11.56 16.63
CA ALA A 50 -5.87 -11.24 18.06
C ALA A 50 -6.90 -10.14 18.35
N ALA A 51 -6.99 -9.10 17.51
CA ALA A 51 -7.94 -8.01 17.65
C ALA A 51 -9.40 -8.49 17.53
N LEU A 52 -9.68 -9.36 16.54
CA LEU A 52 -11.00 -9.95 16.33
C LEU A 52 -11.41 -10.85 17.49
N ARG A 53 -10.49 -11.70 18.00
CA ARG A 53 -10.76 -12.53 19.19
C ARG A 53 -11.09 -11.69 20.43
N ALA A 54 -10.34 -10.61 20.64
CA ALA A 54 -10.56 -9.69 21.75
C ALA A 54 -11.80 -8.80 21.56
N SER A 55 -12.42 -8.79 20.37
CA SER A 55 -13.61 -8.00 20.06
C SER A 55 -14.69 -8.85 19.37
N PRO A 56 -15.38 -9.77 20.08
CA PRO A 56 -16.37 -10.66 19.46
C PRO A 56 -17.52 -9.92 18.75
N SER A 57 -17.87 -8.72 19.24
CA SER A 57 -18.89 -7.85 18.64
C SER A 57 -18.44 -7.04 17.43
N ALA A 58 -17.16 -7.13 17.03
CA ALA A 58 -16.69 -6.47 15.82
C ALA A 58 -17.44 -7.01 14.60
N ILE A 59 -17.74 -6.14 13.65
CA ILE A 59 -18.38 -6.49 12.37
C ILE A 59 -17.32 -7.06 11.43
N ALA A 60 -16.22 -6.31 11.24
CA ALA A 60 -15.10 -6.67 10.38
C ALA A 60 -13.86 -5.82 10.71
N LEU A 61 -12.69 -6.28 10.28
CA LEU A 61 -11.51 -5.43 10.06
C LEU A 61 -11.78 -4.46 8.91
N THR A 62 -11.20 -3.27 8.98
CA THR A 62 -11.33 -2.20 7.98
C THR A 62 -9.98 -1.48 7.78
N HIS A 63 -9.91 -0.56 6.83
CA HIS A 63 -8.74 0.25 6.48
C HIS A 63 -7.47 -0.58 6.25
N GLU A 64 -6.30 -0.13 6.72
CA GLU A 64 -5.01 -0.78 6.47
C GLU A 64 -4.97 -2.22 7.00
N ALA A 65 -5.68 -2.50 8.09
CA ALA A 65 -5.76 -3.85 8.65
C ALA A 65 -6.51 -4.81 7.71
N ALA A 66 -7.62 -4.36 7.11
CA ALA A 66 -8.30 -5.13 6.07
C ALA A 66 -7.46 -5.24 4.79
N ALA A 67 -6.78 -4.15 4.39
CA ALA A 67 -5.91 -4.14 3.22
C ALA A 67 -4.83 -5.22 3.31
N VAL A 68 -4.14 -5.31 4.46
CA VAL A 68 -3.12 -6.36 4.67
C VAL A 68 -3.72 -7.76 4.58
N VAL A 69 -4.90 -8.01 5.15
CA VAL A 69 -5.56 -9.34 5.06
C VAL A 69 -5.99 -9.66 3.62
N LEU A 70 -6.41 -8.66 2.85
CA LEU A 70 -6.77 -8.78 1.43
C LEU A 70 -5.55 -8.90 0.50
N GLY A 71 -4.33 -8.75 1.02
CA GLY A 71 -3.11 -8.68 0.19
C GLY A 71 -2.95 -7.36 -0.58
N LEU A 72 -3.67 -6.31 -0.17
CA LEU A 72 -3.50 -4.96 -0.71
C LEU A 72 -2.32 -4.30 0.02
N PRO A 73 -1.30 -3.80 -0.70
CA PRO A 73 -0.12 -3.27 -0.07
C PRO A 73 -0.40 -1.92 0.59
N VAL A 74 0.10 -1.77 1.81
CA VAL A 74 0.00 -0.55 2.61
C VAL A 74 1.36 0.14 2.67
N LEU A 75 1.38 1.47 2.64
CA LEU A 75 2.64 2.23 2.67
C LEU A 75 3.36 2.09 4.01
N GLU A 76 2.59 2.13 5.11
CA GLU A 76 3.10 2.02 6.46
C GLU A 76 3.20 0.55 6.89
N SER A 77 4.40 0.09 7.21
CA SER A 77 4.57 -1.26 7.76
C SER A 77 4.03 -1.35 9.18
N GLU A 78 3.32 -2.44 9.50
CA GLU A 78 2.70 -2.67 10.81
C GLU A 78 1.72 -1.55 11.23
N PRO A 79 0.67 -1.28 10.43
CA PRO A 79 -0.30 -0.24 10.73
C PRO A 79 -1.08 -0.54 12.02
N CYS A 80 -1.78 0.47 12.53
CA CYS A 80 -2.78 0.26 13.58
C CYS A 80 -3.87 -0.69 13.09
N ILE A 81 -4.42 -1.49 14.01
CA ILE A 81 -5.47 -2.45 13.66
C ILE A 81 -6.81 -1.77 13.84
N ARG A 82 -7.64 -1.69 12.80
CA ARG A 82 -8.94 -1.04 12.87
C ARG A 82 -10.09 -2.02 12.68
N LEU A 83 -11.09 -1.92 13.55
CA LEU A 83 -12.31 -2.72 13.50
C LEU A 83 -13.53 -1.83 13.32
N ALA A 84 -14.43 -2.20 12.40
CA ALA A 84 -15.79 -1.70 12.40
C ALA A 84 -16.58 -2.36 13.54
N VAL A 85 -17.25 -1.56 14.35
CA VAL A 85 -18.04 -2.03 15.50
C VAL A 85 -19.45 -1.44 15.45
N PRO A 86 -20.47 -2.15 15.95
CA PRO A 86 -21.86 -1.68 15.93
C PRO A 86 -22.10 -0.46 16.85
N GLY A 87 -21.15 -0.16 17.75
CA GLY A 87 -21.20 1.01 18.61
C GLY A 87 -20.00 1.10 19.53
N ASN A 88 -19.74 2.27 20.09
CA ASN A 88 -18.60 2.51 20.97
C ASN A 88 -18.93 2.18 22.43
N ARG A 89 -19.17 0.90 22.73
CA ARG A 89 -19.52 0.43 24.09
C ARG A 89 -18.30 0.07 24.95
N SER A 90 -17.14 -0.19 24.34
CA SER A 90 -15.92 -0.56 25.06
C SER A 90 -14.84 0.52 24.92
N ARG A 91 -14.32 0.97 26.07
CA ARG A 91 -13.17 1.89 26.17
C ARG A 91 -11.82 1.17 26.30
N SER A 92 -11.79 -0.16 26.17
CA SER A 92 -10.52 -0.90 26.31
C SER A 92 -9.58 -0.57 25.16
N THR A 93 -8.43 0.00 25.51
CA THR A 93 -7.36 0.27 24.56
C THR A 93 -6.47 -0.96 24.49
N ILE A 94 -6.51 -1.68 23.36
CA ILE A 94 -5.57 -2.76 23.11
C ILE A 94 -4.35 -2.16 22.43
N VAL A 95 -3.20 -2.32 23.09
CA VAL A 95 -1.89 -1.95 22.55
C VAL A 95 -1.17 -3.24 22.14
N PHE A 96 -0.70 -3.26 20.90
CA PHE A 96 0.12 -4.32 20.37
C PHE A 96 1.60 -3.95 20.57
N PRO A 97 2.39 -4.79 21.25
CA PRO A 97 3.77 -4.49 21.58
C PRO A 97 4.65 -4.46 20.33
N THR A 98 5.73 -3.67 20.38
CA THR A 98 6.77 -3.70 19.35
C THR A 98 7.42 -5.08 19.26
N VAL A 99 7.56 -5.59 18.03
CA VAL A 99 8.31 -6.82 17.73
C VAL A 99 9.73 -6.45 17.28
N ARG A 100 10.73 -7.28 17.59
CA ARG A 100 12.11 -7.08 17.13
C ARG A 100 12.41 -8.06 16.00
N TYR A 101 12.93 -7.55 14.88
CA TYR A 101 13.24 -8.32 13.68
C TYR A 101 14.75 -8.42 13.45
N GLY A 102 15.19 -9.52 12.84
CA GLY A 102 16.59 -9.74 12.46
C GLY A 102 17.46 -10.41 13.55
N PRO A 103 18.73 -10.69 13.22
CA PRO A 103 19.66 -11.38 14.12
C PRO A 103 20.00 -10.54 15.36
N PRO A 104 20.46 -11.16 16.46
CA PRO A 104 20.74 -10.48 17.73
C PRO A 104 21.61 -9.23 17.62
N GLU A 105 22.64 -9.28 16.78
CA GLU A 105 23.65 -8.21 16.59
C GLU A 105 23.13 -7.00 15.79
N GLY A 106 21.96 -7.12 15.13
CA GLY A 106 21.41 -6.09 14.25
C GLY A 106 19.90 -5.92 14.36
N ARG A 107 19.31 -6.24 15.53
CA ARG A 107 17.84 -6.23 15.71
C ARG A 107 17.23 -4.88 15.41
N ARG A 108 16.33 -4.82 14.44
CA ARG A 108 15.51 -3.65 14.16
C ARG A 108 14.19 -3.73 14.93
N HIS A 109 13.77 -2.61 15.49
CA HIS A 109 12.49 -2.50 16.16
C HIS A 109 11.39 -2.30 15.10
N GLY A 110 10.34 -3.10 15.21
CA GLY A 110 9.07 -2.86 14.54
C GLY A 110 8.32 -1.68 15.15
N ARG A 111 7.03 -1.59 14.85
CA ARG A 111 6.15 -0.57 15.42
C ARG A 111 5.27 -1.15 16.51
N SER A 112 4.97 -0.32 17.50
CA SER A 112 3.80 -0.55 18.33
C SER A 112 2.57 -0.07 17.56
N ALA A 113 1.50 -0.84 17.66
CA ALA A 113 0.22 -0.56 17.03
C ALA A 113 -0.87 -0.50 18.10
N THR A 114 -1.96 0.20 17.82
CA THR A 114 -3.12 0.24 18.70
C THR A 114 -4.36 -0.25 17.98
N LEU A 115 -5.31 -0.79 18.75
CA LEU A 115 -6.64 -1.09 18.24
C LEU A 115 -7.46 0.19 18.12
N LEU A 116 -7.90 0.48 16.91
CA LEU A 116 -8.81 1.57 16.57
C LEU A 116 -10.20 1.02 16.28
N ARG A 117 -11.24 1.77 16.65
CA ARG A 117 -12.63 1.40 16.40
C ARG A 117 -13.28 2.42 15.49
N SER A 118 -13.91 1.93 14.43
CA SER A 118 -14.74 2.72 13.52
C SER A 118 -16.21 2.41 13.81
N THR A 119 -17.02 3.44 14.01
CA THR A 119 -18.48 3.32 14.11
C THR A 119 -19.17 3.41 12.75
N THR A 120 -18.41 3.66 11.67
CA THR A 120 -18.93 3.62 10.30
C THR A 120 -19.04 2.15 9.88
N ALA A 121 -20.22 1.57 10.12
CA ALA A 121 -20.47 0.17 9.81
C ALA A 121 -20.43 -0.08 8.29
N PRO A 122 -19.78 -1.18 7.83
CA PRO A 122 -19.98 -1.69 6.48
C PRO A 122 -21.35 -2.34 6.35
N ALA A 123 -21.93 -2.29 5.14
CA ALA A 123 -23.10 -3.09 4.82
C ALA A 123 -22.73 -4.59 4.82
N PRO A 124 -23.68 -5.51 5.03
CA PRO A 124 -23.39 -6.95 5.05
C PRO A 124 -22.64 -7.45 3.81
N GLU A 125 -23.00 -6.97 2.63
CA GLU A 125 -22.37 -7.29 1.35
C GLU A 125 -20.97 -6.67 1.17
N GLU A 126 -20.60 -5.72 2.02
CA GLU A 126 -19.26 -5.13 2.05
C GLU A 126 -18.32 -5.86 3.01
N VAL A 127 -18.75 -6.99 3.58
CA VAL A 127 -17.95 -7.84 4.47
C VAL A 127 -17.70 -9.20 3.83
N VAL A 128 -16.44 -9.63 3.84
CA VAL A 128 -16.00 -10.94 3.33
C VAL A 128 -15.14 -11.66 4.36
N ASN A 129 -15.03 -12.98 4.23
CA ASN A 129 -14.14 -13.79 5.05
C ASN A 129 -12.91 -14.19 4.23
N VAL A 130 -11.73 -13.84 4.72
CA VAL A 130 -10.45 -14.21 4.11
C VAL A 130 -9.58 -14.86 5.16
N GLY A 131 -9.19 -16.12 4.94
CA GLY A 131 -8.40 -16.88 5.91
C GLY A 131 -9.03 -16.99 7.30
N GLY A 132 -10.37 -17.00 7.38
CA GLY A 132 -11.12 -17.03 8.64
C GLY A 132 -11.25 -15.67 9.36
N LEU A 133 -10.76 -14.58 8.75
CA LEU A 133 -10.89 -13.23 9.28
C LEU A 133 -11.99 -12.47 8.53
N ARG A 134 -12.91 -11.86 9.28
CA ARG A 134 -13.92 -10.94 8.73
C ARG A 134 -13.28 -9.60 8.39
N VAL A 135 -13.34 -9.20 7.12
CA VAL A 135 -12.74 -7.96 6.60
C VAL A 135 -13.72 -7.26 5.67
N THR A 136 -13.53 -5.96 5.44
CA THR A 136 -14.25 -5.24 4.39
C THR A 136 -13.82 -5.70 2.99
N THR A 137 -14.68 -5.60 1.97
CA THR A 137 -14.33 -5.87 0.57
C THR A 137 -13.20 -4.94 0.08
N PRO A 138 -12.51 -5.26 -1.03
CA PRO A 138 -11.46 -4.39 -1.57
C PRO A 138 -11.91 -2.94 -1.79
N LEU A 139 -13.04 -2.72 -2.46
CA LEU A 139 -13.56 -1.36 -2.71
C LEU A 139 -14.00 -0.65 -1.43
N ARG A 140 -14.59 -1.37 -0.47
CA ARG A 140 -14.94 -0.77 0.83
C ARG A 140 -13.70 -0.36 1.61
N THR A 141 -12.69 -1.23 1.63
CA THR A 141 -11.38 -0.97 2.25
C THR A 141 -10.70 0.24 1.63
N ALA A 142 -10.68 0.34 0.30
CA ALA A 142 -10.15 1.49 -0.42
C ALA A 142 -10.90 2.79 -0.07
N MET A 143 -12.23 2.77 -0.05
CA MET A 143 -13.03 3.92 0.36
C MET A 143 -12.66 4.36 1.78
N ASP A 144 -12.64 3.42 2.73
CA ASP A 144 -12.34 3.70 4.13
C ASP A 144 -10.94 4.31 4.31
N CYS A 145 -9.92 3.76 3.63
CA CYS A 145 -8.58 4.35 3.58
C CYS A 145 -8.58 5.75 2.96
N ALA A 146 -9.27 5.96 1.84
CA ALA A 146 -9.34 7.24 1.15
C ALA A 146 -10.02 8.33 1.99
N PHE A 147 -10.94 7.96 2.87
CA PHE A 147 -11.55 8.91 3.81
C PHE A 147 -10.60 9.32 4.93
N ASP A 148 -9.84 8.38 5.50
CA ASP A 148 -9.21 8.59 6.80
C ASP A 148 -7.68 8.75 6.75
N LEU A 149 -7.02 8.33 5.66
CA LEU A 149 -5.58 8.48 5.44
C LEU A 149 -5.29 9.63 4.48
N PRO A 150 -4.12 10.29 4.57
CA PRO A 150 -3.73 11.28 3.58
C PRO A 150 -3.65 10.64 2.18
N VAL A 151 -3.82 11.44 1.12
CA VAL A 151 -3.94 10.94 -0.26
C VAL A 151 -2.77 10.02 -0.60
N ARG A 152 -1.55 10.43 -0.28
CA ARG A 152 -0.31 9.68 -0.51
C ARG A 152 -0.32 8.28 0.09
N GLU A 153 -0.79 8.14 1.32
CA GLU A 153 -0.84 6.86 2.05
C GLU A 153 -2.01 5.99 1.61
N SER A 154 -3.13 6.61 1.21
CA SER A 154 -4.31 5.88 0.74
C SER A 154 -4.14 5.32 -0.68
N LEU A 155 -3.40 6.03 -1.55
CA LEU A 155 -3.33 5.73 -2.98
C LEU A 155 -2.84 4.31 -3.30
N PRO A 156 -1.79 3.75 -2.65
CA PRO A 156 -1.41 2.35 -2.83
C PRO A 156 -2.55 1.36 -2.59
N VAL A 157 -3.37 1.60 -1.57
CA VAL A 157 -4.50 0.72 -1.24
C VAL A 157 -5.62 0.88 -2.26
N VAL A 158 -5.90 2.11 -2.70
CA VAL A 158 -6.94 2.38 -3.69
C VAL A 158 -6.55 1.79 -5.06
N ASP A 159 -5.32 2.00 -5.51
CA ASP A 159 -4.79 1.45 -6.76
C ASP A 159 -4.85 -0.08 -6.76
N ALA A 160 -4.39 -0.71 -5.67
CA ALA A 160 -4.41 -2.16 -5.55
C ALA A 160 -5.82 -2.74 -5.43
N ALA A 161 -6.76 -2.04 -4.77
CA ALA A 161 -8.15 -2.48 -4.71
C ALA A 161 -8.80 -2.44 -6.10
N LEU A 162 -8.54 -1.39 -6.90
CA LEU A 162 -8.99 -1.33 -8.28
C LEU A 162 -8.33 -2.44 -9.11
N ARG A 163 -7.02 -2.68 -8.95
CA ARG A 163 -6.34 -3.80 -9.61
C ARG A 163 -6.94 -5.15 -9.26
N ALA A 164 -7.31 -5.37 -8.00
CA ALA A 164 -7.90 -6.63 -7.55
C ALA A 164 -9.24 -6.92 -8.24
N VAL A 165 -10.08 -5.91 -8.41
CA VAL A 165 -11.40 -6.06 -9.06
C VAL A 165 -11.34 -5.98 -10.59
N CYS A 166 -10.38 -5.25 -11.16
CA CYS A 166 -10.25 -5.06 -12.61
C CYS A 166 -9.33 -6.06 -13.28
N ARG A 167 -8.31 -6.58 -12.57
CA ARG A 167 -7.23 -7.42 -13.12
C ARG A 167 -6.71 -6.89 -14.47
N PRO A 168 -6.17 -5.65 -14.49
CA PRO A 168 -5.65 -5.05 -15.70
C PRO A 168 -4.41 -5.81 -16.19
N ASP A 169 -4.28 -5.90 -17.51
CA ASP A 169 -3.10 -6.42 -18.18
C ASP A 169 -2.33 -5.25 -18.81
N ARG A 170 -1.09 -5.02 -18.35
CA ARG A 170 -0.25 -3.92 -18.85
C ARG A 170 0.11 -4.06 -20.33
N PHE A 171 0.11 -5.27 -20.91
CA PHE A 171 0.53 -5.50 -22.29
C PHE A 171 -0.49 -4.97 -23.31
N ASN A 172 -1.79 -5.16 -23.03
CA ASN A 172 -2.89 -4.76 -23.92
C ASN A 172 -3.82 -3.69 -23.31
N ARG A 173 -3.58 -3.29 -22.06
CA ARG A 173 -4.37 -2.37 -21.23
C ARG A 173 -5.84 -2.77 -21.07
N ARG A 174 -6.18 -4.05 -21.24
CA ARG A 174 -7.52 -4.61 -21.01
C ARG A 174 -7.66 -5.10 -19.58
N CYS A 175 -8.91 -5.29 -19.16
CA CYS A 175 -9.25 -5.83 -17.85
C CYS A 175 -9.87 -7.22 -17.99
N TYR A 176 -9.56 -8.10 -17.04
CA TYR A 176 -10.03 -9.48 -17.00
C TYR A 176 -10.65 -9.84 -15.64
N GLY A 177 -10.95 -8.82 -14.84
CA GLY A 177 -11.57 -8.93 -13.54
C GLY A 177 -13.09 -8.87 -13.61
N GLU A 178 -13.69 -8.63 -12.44
CA GLU A 178 -15.14 -8.53 -12.27
C GLU A 178 -15.71 -7.21 -12.81
N MET A 179 -14.85 -6.20 -13.01
CA MET A 179 -15.26 -4.86 -13.41
C MET A 179 -14.25 -4.23 -14.36
N GLU A 180 -14.73 -3.49 -15.37
CA GLU A 180 -13.90 -2.54 -16.11
C GLU A 180 -13.45 -1.38 -15.23
N ILE A 181 -12.34 -0.72 -15.59
CA ILE A 181 -11.71 0.34 -14.78
C ILE A 181 -12.68 1.48 -14.50
N ASP A 182 -13.37 1.98 -15.53
CA ASP A 182 -14.29 3.11 -15.39
C ASP A 182 -15.48 2.74 -14.49
N ALA A 183 -16.04 1.54 -14.68
CA ALA A 183 -17.13 1.04 -13.84
C ALA A 183 -16.69 0.88 -12.36
N ALA A 184 -15.47 0.39 -12.12
CA ALA A 184 -14.92 0.25 -10.77
C ALA A 184 -14.68 1.62 -10.11
N ARG A 185 -14.12 2.58 -10.84
CA ARG A 185 -13.90 3.96 -10.37
C ARG A 185 -15.23 4.66 -10.08
N GLU A 186 -16.20 4.55 -10.97
CA GLU A 186 -17.55 5.09 -10.77
C GLU A 186 -18.25 4.48 -9.58
N ARG A 187 -18.15 3.14 -9.39
CA ARG A 187 -18.68 2.47 -8.20
C ARG A 187 -18.02 3.01 -6.94
N LEU A 188 -16.70 3.12 -6.91
CA LEU A 188 -15.97 3.63 -5.75
C LEU A 188 -16.33 5.10 -5.46
N MET A 189 -16.47 5.93 -6.49
CA MET A 189 -16.91 7.32 -6.34
C MET A 189 -18.35 7.41 -5.80
N ARG A 190 -19.27 6.55 -6.28
CA ARG A 190 -20.64 6.46 -5.73
C ARG A 190 -20.65 6.05 -4.25
N MET A 191 -19.79 5.11 -3.87
CA MET A 191 -19.60 4.74 -2.46
C MET A 191 -19.12 5.93 -1.63
N VAL A 192 -18.16 6.72 -2.14
CA VAL A 192 -17.71 7.96 -1.48
C VAL A 192 -18.85 8.97 -1.34
N GLU A 193 -19.66 9.14 -2.39
CA GLU A 193 -20.77 10.09 -2.36
C GLU A 193 -21.87 9.71 -1.36
N SER A 194 -22.14 8.42 -1.20
CA SER A 194 -23.18 7.90 -0.29
C SER A 194 -22.85 8.09 1.19
N GLN A 195 -21.60 8.41 1.56
CA GLN A 195 -21.19 8.67 2.95
C GLN A 195 -21.66 10.03 3.51
N GLY A 196 -22.51 10.77 2.79
CA GLY A 196 -23.07 12.04 3.26
C GLY A 196 -22.00 13.11 3.51
N ARG A 197 -21.97 13.67 4.73
CA ARG A 197 -21.04 14.74 5.17
C ARG A 197 -19.84 14.21 5.98
N ARG A 198 -19.47 12.93 5.82
CA ARG A 198 -18.32 12.32 6.52
C ARG A 198 -17.05 13.16 6.32
N HIS A 199 -16.34 13.44 7.40
CA HIS A 199 -15.04 14.11 7.37
C HIS A 199 -14.07 13.34 6.46
N GLY A 200 -13.29 14.05 5.64
CA GLY A 200 -12.39 13.42 4.67
C GLY A 200 -13.02 13.17 3.28
N LYS A 201 -14.28 13.54 3.04
CA LYS A 201 -14.92 13.34 1.72
C LYS A 201 -14.14 13.96 0.56
N ARG A 202 -13.62 15.18 0.73
CA ARG A 202 -12.82 15.86 -0.29
C ARG A 202 -11.55 15.06 -0.61
N ARG A 203 -10.88 14.53 0.41
CA ARG A 203 -9.70 13.69 0.28
C ARG A 203 -10.01 12.39 -0.42
N ALA A 204 -11.09 11.73 -0.04
CA ALA A 204 -11.53 10.50 -0.68
C ALA A 204 -11.80 10.70 -2.18
N ARG A 205 -12.49 11.78 -2.57
CA ARG A 205 -12.69 12.15 -3.98
C ARG A 205 -11.38 12.33 -4.72
N VAL A 206 -10.42 13.03 -4.12
CA VAL A 206 -9.11 13.26 -4.71
C VAL A 206 -8.35 11.95 -4.92
N ALA A 207 -8.32 11.07 -3.91
CA ALA A 207 -7.65 9.77 -4.02
C ALA A 207 -8.30 8.88 -5.10
N VAL A 208 -9.63 8.81 -5.14
CA VAL A 208 -10.35 8.02 -6.17
C VAL A 208 -10.18 8.61 -7.57
N ALA A 209 -10.14 9.94 -7.72
CA ALA A 209 -9.87 10.58 -9.00
C ALA A 209 -8.44 10.34 -9.47
N LEU A 210 -7.49 10.28 -8.54
CA LEU A 210 -6.08 10.02 -8.83
C LEU A 210 -5.82 8.52 -9.05
N ALA A 211 -6.63 7.59 -8.56
CA ALA A 211 -6.29 6.17 -8.57
C ALA A 211 -5.95 5.61 -9.96
N ASP A 212 -5.00 4.68 -10.05
CA ASP A 212 -4.59 4.00 -11.27
C ASP A 212 -4.35 2.50 -10.98
N PRO A 213 -5.19 1.59 -11.52
CA PRO A 213 -5.02 0.16 -11.26
C PRO A 213 -3.74 -0.43 -11.88
N PHE A 214 -3.03 0.29 -12.76
CA PHE A 214 -1.79 -0.19 -13.37
C PHE A 214 -0.54 0.00 -12.49
N ALA A 215 -0.60 0.74 -11.37
CA ALA A 215 0.54 0.95 -10.47
C ALA A 215 0.89 -0.30 -9.63
N GLU A 216 1.77 -1.18 -10.11
CA GLU A 216 2.02 -2.52 -9.56
C GLU A 216 2.58 -2.55 -8.12
N SER A 217 3.05 -1.43 -7.60
CA SER A 217 3.64 -1.29 -6.27
C SER A 217 3.24 0.00 -5.54
N PRO A 218 3.35 0.04 -4.20
CA PRO A 218 3.14 1.29 -3.43
C PRO A 218 4.10 2.41 -3.80
N GLY A 219 5.33 2.07 -4.18
CA GLY A 219 6.32 3.06 -4.56
C GLY A 219 5.94 3.80 -5.83
N GLU A 220 5.46 3.08 -6.85
CA GLU A 220 4.90 3.70 -8.06
C GLU A 220 3.69 4.59 -7.75
N SER A 221 2.78 4.13 -6.88
CA SER A 221 1.63 4.94 -6.45
C SER A 221 2.10 6.26 -5.81
N VAL A 222 3.12 6.21 -4.95
CA VAL A 222 3.68 7.39 -4.26
C VAL A 222 4.48 8.29 -5.21
N LEU A 223 5.24 7.74 -6.16
CA LEU A 223 5.94 8.51 -7.19
C LEU A 223 4.93 9.24 -8.07
N ARG A 224 3.87 8.55 -8.49
CA ARG A 224 2.77 9.13 -9.27
C ARG A 224 2.04 10.23 -8.50
N TRP A 225 1.81 10.05 -7.20
CA TRP A 225 1.33 11.11 -6.32
C TRP A 225 2.28 12.32 -6.33
N ALA A 226 3.59 12.11 -6.22
CA ALA A 226 4.57 13.20 -6.21
C ALA A 226 4.63 13.97 -7.55
N VAL A 227 4.54 13.26 -8.68
CA VAL A 227 4.42 13.89 -10.01
C VAL A 227 3.13 14.72 -10.10
N GLY A 228 2.00 14.17 -9.64
CA GLY A 228 0.74 14.89 -9.56
C GLY A 228 0.83 16.14 -8.67
N VAL A 229 1.52 16.06 -7.53
CA VAL A 229 1.73 17.20 -6.62
C VAL A 229 2.57 18.27 -7.28
N ALA A 230 3.62 17.90 -8.01
CA ALA A 230 4.45 18.82 -8.79
C ALA A 230 3.63 19.56 -9.87
N GLY A 231 2.42 19.06 -10.20
CA GLY A 231 1.52 19.64 -11.19
C GLY A 231 1.84 19.20 -12.62
N VAL A 232 2.77 18.26 -12.77
CA VAL A 232 3.13 17.70 -14.07
C VAL A 232 1.99 16.82 -14.57
N ALA A 233 1.58 17.06 -15.81
CA ALA A 233 0.41 16.41 -16.38
C ALA A 233 0.68 14.93 -16.69
N GLU A 234 -0.36 14.12 -16.45
CA GLU A 234 -0.57 12.77 -16.99
C GLU A 234 0.61 11.79 -16.86
N PRO A 235 1.08 11.48 -15.64
CA PRO A 235 1.93 10.32 -15.44
C PRO A 235 1.18 9.04 -15.83
N VAL A 236 1.78 8.23 -16.68
CA VAL A 236 1.25 6.94 -17.14
C VAL A 236 2.03 5.82 -16.48
N THR A 237 1.36 4.99 -15.69
CA THR A 237 2.00 3.81 -15.12
C THR A 237 2.06 2.66 -16.11
N GLN A 238 3.13 1.87 -15.97
CA GLN A 238 3.41 0.70 -16.80
C GLN A 238 3.27 1.06 -18.29
N ARG A 239 3.89 2.18 -18.68
CA ARG A 239 3.84 2.70 -20.05
C ARG A 239 4.65 1.77 -20.94
N ARG A 240 3.95 1.09 -21.85
CA ARG A 240 4.59 0.24 -22.87
C ARG A 240 5.37 1.11 -23.85
N TRP A 241 6.64 0.80 -24.08
CA TRP A 241 7.52 1.45 -25.06
C TRP A 241 8.32 0.40 -25.82
N ILE A 242 8.51 0.58 -27.12
CA ILE A 242 9.25 -0.35 -27.98
C ILE A 242 10.61 0.28 -28.30
N GLY A 243 11.69 -0.42 -27.94
CA GLY A 243 13.05 0.03 -28.15
C GLY A 243 13.56 -0.06 -29.58
N ASP A 244 14.74 0.52 -29.82
CA ASP A 244 15.46 0.42 -31.09
C ASP A 244 15.88 -1.02 -31.42
N ASP A 245 15.95 -1.87 -30.40
CA ASP A 245 16.21 -3.30 -30.46
C ASP A 245 14.95 -4.16 -30.60
N ALA A 246 13.79 -3.53 -30.90
CA ALA A 246 12.48 -4.16 -31.03
C ALA A 246 11.97 -4.88 -29.76
N HIS A 247 12.61 -4.68 -28.61
CA HIS A 247 12.12 -5.21 -27.34
C HIS A 247 11.06 -4.29 -26.72
N GLU A 248 10.12 -4.89 -26.01
CA GLU A 248 9.12 -4.15 -25.24
C GLU A 248 9.63 -3.87 -23.83
N TYR A 249 9.47 -2.62 -23.41
CA TYR A 249 9.76 -2.13 -22.07
C TYR A 249 8.49 -1.58 -21.44
N PHE A 250 8.40 -1.70 -20.11
CA PHE A 250 7.37 -1.06 -19.30
C PHE A 250 8.05 -0.11 -18.34
N LEU A 251 7.68 1.16 -18.46
CA LEU A 251 8.17 2.25 -17.64
C LEU A 251 7.20 2.42 -16.47
N ASP A 252 7.73 2.48 -15.25
CA ASP A 252 6.97 2.42 -14.01
C ASP A 252 6.01 3.62 -13.88
N VAL A 253 6.54 4.84 -14.04
CA VAL A 253 5.78 6.09 -14.01
C VAL A 253 6.35 7.03 -15.07
N ALA A 254 5.85 6.88 -16.30
CA ALA A 254 6.32 7.66 -17.44
C ALA A 254 5.57 8.99 -17.57
N VAL A 255 6.30 10.04 -17.92
CA VAL A 255 5.75 11.31 -18.39
C VAL A 255 6.22 11.51 -19.83
N ASP A 256 5.40 11.06 -20.78
CA ASP A 256 5.73 11.07 -22.23
C ASP A 256 6.12 12.47 -22.73
N SER A 257 5.42 13.52 -22.29
CA SER A 257 5.69 14.91 -22.72
C SER A 257 7.08 15.44 -22.34
N ALA A 258 7.72 14.81 -21.35
CA ALA A 258 9.04 15.19 -20.87
C ALA A 258 10.11 14.12 -21.16
N MET A 259 9.72 12.95 -21.69
CA MET A 259 10.56 11.77 -21.81
C MET A 259 11.25 11.41 -20.48
N VAL A 260 10.51 11.47 -19.37
CA VAL A 260 11.02 11.15 -18.02
C VAL A 260 10.34 9.89 -17.52
N ASP A 261 11.12 8.98 -16.92
CA ASP A 261 10.62 7.80 -16.23
C ASP A 261 11.11 7.76 -14.78
N LEU A 262 10.22 7.41 -13.85
CA LEU A 262 10.51 7.28 -12.43
C LEU A 262 10.32 5.82 -12.03
N GLU A 263 11.41 5.08 -11.97
CA GLU A 263 11.42 3.65 -11.61
C GLU A 263 11.54 3.46 -10.10
N PHE A 264 10.76 2.54 -9.54
CA PHE A 264 10.82 2.20 -8.11
C PHE A 264 11.45 0.82 -7.88
N ASP A 265 12.62 0.80 -7.25
CA ASP A 265 13.23 -0.45 -6.79
C ASP A 265 12.71 -0.80 -5.38
N GLY A 266 11.74 -1.70 -5.36
CA GLY A 266 11.11 -2.16 -4.14
C GLY A 266 12.06 -2.91 -3.21
N TYR A 267 13.02 -3.68 -3.72
CA TYR A 267 14.14 -4.36 -3.03
C TYR A 267 14.92 -5.15 -4.10
N GLY A 268 16.23 -4.92 -4.19
CA GLY A 268 17.13 -5.36 -5.26
C GLY A 268 17.01 -6.83 -5.67
N LYS A 269 16.40 -7.07 -6.83
CA LYS A 269 16.34 -8.37 -7.53
C LYS A 269 17.64 -8.75 -8.26
N LEU A 270 18.73 -8.02 -8.05
CA LEU A 270 20.00 -8.30 -8.71
C LEU A 270 20.77 -9.37 -7.92
N ALA A 271 20.44 -10.63 -8.17
CA ALA A 271 21.09 -11.76 -7.51
C ALA A 271 22.40 -12.17 -8.23
N THR A 272 22.53 -11.81 -9.51
CA THR A 272 23.66 -12.23 -10.36
C THR A 272 24.28 -11.07 -11.16
N SER A 273 25.52 -11.27 -11.61
CA SER A 273 26.17 -10.35 -12.55
C SER A 273 25.46 -10.29 -13.92
N ALA A 274 24.67 -11.30 -14.27
CA ALA A 274 23.85 -11.29 -15.48
C ALA A 274 22.68 -10.30 -15.33
N ASP A 275 22.01 -10.30 -14.17
CA ASP A 275 20.90 -9.36 -13.88
C ASP A 275 21.41 -7.90 -13.94
N VAL A 276 22.58 -7.64 -13.36
CA VAL A 276 23.21 -6.30 -13.40
C VAL A 276 23.50 -5.86 -14.83
N ARG A 277 23.97 -6.79 -15.69
CA ARG A 277 24.24 -6.48 -17.10
C ARG A 277 22.96 -6.24 -17.89
N ALA A 278 21.93 -7.05 -17.67
CA ALA A 278 20.63 -6.88 -18.31
C ALA A 278 19.99 -5.53 -17.93
N GLU A 279 20.06 -5.15 -16.65
CA GLU A 279 19.53 -3.88 -16.16
C GLU A 279 20.29 -2.68 -16.74
N LYS A 280 21.62 -2.77 -16.84
CA LYS A 280 22.42 -1.76 -17.54
C LYS A 280 22.07 -1.65 -19.02
N GLN A 281 21.86 -2.79 -19.69
CA GLN A 281 21.46 -2.81 -21.10
C GLN A 281 20.09 -2.16 -21.31
N ARG A 282 19.10 -2.50 -20.47
CA ARG A 282 17.78 -1.87 -20.44
C ARG A 282 17.91 -0.35 -20.29
N GLU A 283 18.67 0.11 -19.32
CA GLU A 283 18.85 1.55 -19.08
C GLU A 283 19.50 2.25 -20.29
N MET A 284 20.50 1.62 -20.93
CA MET A 284 21.11 2.17 -22.14
C MET A 284 20.12 2.27 -23.31
N VAL A 285 19.27 1.28 -23.52
CA VAL A 285 18.25 1.29 -24.59
C VAL A 285 17.25 2.42 -24.34
N LEU A 286 16.72 2.56 -23.12
CA LEU A 286 15.81 3.63 -22.75
C LEU A 286 16.45 5.02 -22.95
N ARG A 287 17.70 5.19 -22.51
CA ARG A 287 18.44 6.45 -22.68
C ARG A 287 18.70 6.79 -24.16
N ARG A 288 19.03 5.80 -25.01
CA ARG A 288 19.14 6.02 -26.47
C ARG A 288 17.80 6.42 -27.07
N GLY A 289 16.71 5.89 -26.55
CA GLY A 289 15.34 6.27 -26.87
C GLY A 289 14.91 7.66 -26.40
N GLY A 290 15.78 8.39 -25.70
CA GLY A 290 15.52 9.74 -25.19
C GLY A 290 14.95 9.77 -23.78
N TRP A 291 14.73 8.63 -23.13
CA TRP A 291 14.18 8.59 -21.77
C TRP A 291 15.23 8.93 -20.72
N ALA A 292 14.91 9.91 -19.87
CA ALA A 292 15.60 10.18 -18.63
C ALA A 292 15.04 9.28 -17.52
N VAL A 293 15.73 8.16 -17.26
CA VAL A 293 15.35 7.18 -16.23
C VAL A 293 15.94 7.58 -14.87
N HIS A 294 15.07 7.70 -13.87
CA HIS A 294 15.42 8.03 -12.49
C HIS A 294 14.90 6.98 -11.52
N ARG A 295 15.83 6.28 -10.85
CA ARG A 295 15.48 5.26 -9.86
C ARG A 295 15.27 5.84 -8.47
N PHE A 296 14.31 5.25 -7.75
CA PHE A 296 13.94 5.57 -6.38
C PHE A 296 13.88 4.32 -5.52
N GLU A 297 14.30 4.46 -4.27
CA GLU A 297 14.19 3.45 -3.22
C GLU A 297 13.31 3.95 -2.07
N TRP A 298 12.92 3.04 -1.18
CA TRP A 298 12.10 3.35 0.01
C TRP A 298 12.58 4.55 0.82
N ARG A 299 13.90 4.72 0.99
CA ARG A 299 14.47 5.84 1.76
C ARG A 299 14.16 7.21 1.16
N GLU A 300 14.01 7.30 -0.16
CA GLU A 300 13.72 8.55 -0.88
C GLU A 300 12.24 8.89 -0.82
N LEU A 301 11.38 7.90 -0.61
CA LEU A 301 9.95 8.13 -0.45
C LEU A 301 9.59 8.64 0.96
N ALA A 302 10.45 8.48 1.96
CA ALA A 302 10.11 8.72 3.37
C ALA A 302 9.72 10.18 3.69
N ASP A 303 10.34 11.17 3.05
CA ASP A 303 10.04 12.59 3.23
C ASP A 303 9.23 13.10 2.02
N PRO A 304 7.92 13.41 2.20
CA PRO A 304 7.05 13.81 1.11
C PRO A 304 7.48 15.10 0.41
N GLU A 305 7.93 16.12 1.14
CA GLU A 305 8.29 17.41 0.56
C GLU A 305 9.64 17.32 -0.16
N ARG A 306 10.58 16.56 0.42
CA ARG A 306 11.86 16.27 -0.26
C ARG A 306 11.64 15.46 -1.53
N LEU A 307 10.74 14.47 -1.50
CA LEU A 307 10.38 13.70 -2.68
C LEU A 307 9.83 14.60 -3.79
N VAL A 308 8.85 15.45 -3.47
CA VAL A 308 8.24 16.37 -4.45
C VAL A 308 9.28 17.31 -5.05
N ARG A 309 10.14 17.93 -4.22
CA ARG A 309 11.22 18.81 -4.72
C ARG A 309 12.20 18.08 -5.63
N ARG A 310 12.53 16.83 -5.28
CA ARG A 310 13.37 16.00 -6.14
C ARG A 310 12.69 15.76 -7.47
N VAL A 311 11.43 15.33 -7.46
CA VAL A 311 10.64 15.08 -8.66
C VAL A 311 10.59 16.33 -9.54
N GLU A 312 10.32 17.51 -8.98
CA GLU A 312 10.35 18.79 -9.72
C GLU A 312 11.70 19.05 -10.39
N SER A 313 12.81 18.72 -9.74
CA SER A 313 14.15 18.91 -10.30
C SER A 313 14.51 17.97 -11.45
N LEU A 314 13.72 16.89 -11.66
CA LEU A 314 13.94 15.93 -12.75
C LEU A 314 13.35 16.43 -14.08
N PHE A 315 12.40 17.37 -14.03
CA PHE A 315 11.72 17.84 -15.23
C PHE A 315 12.43 19.05 -15.85
N PRO A 316 12.51 19.13 -17.19
CA PRO A 316 13.07 20.29 -17.88
C PRO A 316 12.36 21.60 -17.49
N PRO A 317 13.08 22.73 -17.39
CA PRO A 317 12.47 24.03 -17.04
C PRO A 317 11.31 24.45 -17.94
N GLN A 318 11.29 24.00 -19.20
CA GLN A 318 10.22 24.26 -20.16
C GLN A 318 8.93 23.54 -19.76
N VAL A 319 9.03 22.29 -19.26
CA VAL A 319 7.89 21.51 -18.75
C VAL A 319 7.36 22.12 -17.46
N MET A 320 8.26 22.59 -16.59
CA MET A 320 7.87 23.21 -15.32
C MET A 320 7.34 24.64 -15.46
N ARG A 321 7.49 25.27 -16.63
CA ARG A 321 7.06 26.66 -16.85
C ARG A 321 5.53 26.74 -16.85
N GLY A 322 4.99 27.51 -15.90
CA GLY A 322 3.53 27.72 -15.79
C GLY A 322 2.79 26.59 -15.06
N VAL A 323 3.47 25.50 -14.73
CA VAL A 323 2.95 24.43 -13.88
C VAL A 323 2.81 24.93 -12.45
N ARG A 324 1.71 24.55 -11.79
CA ARG A 324 1.45 24.89 -10.38
C ARG A 324 1.27 23.62 -9.57
N ARG A 325 1.91 23.58 -8.39
CA ARG A 325 1.72 22.48 -7.45
C ARG A 325 0.24 22.28 -7.12
N ARG A 326 -0.21 21.03 -7.16
CA ARG A 326 -1.56 20.60 -6.77
C ARG A 326 -1.66 20.45 -5.26
N ARG A 327 -1.99 21.54 -4.57
CA ARG A 327 -2.11 21.58 -3.10
C ARG A 327 -3.19 20.66 -2.55
N ASP A 328 -4.20 20.33 -3.35
CA ASP A 328 -5.28 19.44 -2.98
C ASP A 328 -4.86 17.97 -2.82
N LEU A 329 -3.68 17.59 -3.32
CA LEU A 329 -3.13 16.24 -3.13
C LEU A 329 -2.42 16.06 -1.78
N TRP A 330 -2.28 17.11 -0.97
CA TRP A 330 -1.70 17.05 0.38
C TRP A 330 -2.73 16.79 1.50
N LEU A 331 -4.00 16.57 1.13
CA LEU A 331 -5.09 16.30 2.08
C LEU A 331 -4.92 14.99 2.85
#